data_AF-A0A940YYT7-F1
#
_entry.id   AF-A0A940YYT7-F1
#
_cell.length_a   1.000
_cell.length_b   1.000
_cell.length_c   1.000
_cell.angle_alpha   90.00
_cell.angle_beta   90.00
_cell.angle_gamma   90.00
#
_symmetry.space_group_name_H-M   'P 1'
#
loop_
_entity.id
_entity.type
_entity.pdbx_description
1 polymer ?
#
loop_
_entity_poly.entity_id
_entity_poly.type
_entity_poly.pdbx_seq_one_letter_code
_entity_poly.pdbx_strand_id
1 'polypeptide(L)'
;MQALLTVEELATYLHKSVASIRSDSTRNPQSLPPICRLPGTKRLLWRIEDVQAWIGQHVRCEAPAPAMQRPDLSPAPRRGRPTKAQQLAKQRASAAAAPSPARRA
;
A
#
# COMPACT_ATOMS: atom_id res chain seq x y z
N MET A 1 13.73 30.76 2.34
CA MET A 1 14.57 29.60 2.67
C MET A 1 13.66 28.40 2.85
N GLN A 2 13.78 27.36 2.02
CA GLN A 2 12.95 26.16 2.17
C GLN A 2 13.67 25.15 3.05
N ALA A 3 13.11 24.88 4.22
CA ALA A 3 13.62 23.85 5.10
C ALA A 3 13.23 22.47 4.56
N LEU A 4 14.20 21.55 4.57
CA LEU A 4 13.96 20.14 4.34
C LEU A 4 13.55 19.50 5.67
N LEU A 5 12.38 18.90 5.72
CA LEU A 5 11.89 18.17 6.89
C LEU A 5 12.60 16.83 6.99
N THR A 6 13.06 16.54 8.20
CA THR A 6 13.50 15.22 8.62
C THR A 6 12.32 14.31 8.91
N VAL A 7 12.60 13.03 9.17
CA VAL A 7 11.58 12.04 9.53
C VAL A 7 10.84 12.43 10.81
N GLU A 8 11.56 13.00 11.80
CA GLU A 8 11.01 13.40 13.09
C GLU A 8 10.06 14.61 12.96
N GLU A 9 10.46 15.59 12.14
CA GLU A 9 9.62 16.76 11.86
C GLU A 9 8.39 16.37 11.05
N LEU A 10 8.53 15.52 10.03
CA LEU A 10 7.40 15.01 9.25
C LEU A 10 6.42 14.22 10.13
N ALA A 11 6.95 13.39 11.04
CA ALA A 11 6.15 12.63 12.00
C ALA A 11 5.29 13.58 12.87
N THR A 12 5.89 14.67 13.35
CA THR A 12 5.20 15.71 14.11
C THR A 12 4.13 16.39 13.27
N TYR A 13 4.45 16.72 12.01
CA TYR A 13 3.55 17.44 11.09
C TYR A 13 2.33 16.61 10.65
N LEU A 14 2.51 15.31 10.47
CA LEU A 14 1.44 14.37 10.08
C LEU A 14 0.76 13.69 11.27
N HIS A 15 1.14 14.03 12.51
CA HIS A 15 0.70 13.36 13.74
C HIS A 15 0.84 11.82 13.69
N LYS A 16 1.93 11.33 13.11
CA LYS A 16 2.27 9.90 13.00
C LYS A 16 3.53 9.59 13.78
N SER A 17 3.74 8.33 14.15
CA SER A 17 5.00 7.91 14.77
C SER A 17 6.13 7.82 13.74
N VAL A 18 7.36 8.15 14.15
CA VAL A 18 8.58 8.02 13.33
C VAL A 18 8.73 6.60 12.77
N ALA A 19 8.38 5.59 13.55
CA ALA A 19 8.40 4.19 13.12
C ALA A 19 7.39 3.89 11.99
N SER A 20 6.20 4.49 12.04
CA SER A 20 5.23 4.40 10.94
C SER A 20 5.75 5.07 9.68
N ILE A 21 6.28 6.30 9.78
CA ILE A 21 6.82 7.01 8.61
C ILE A 21 7.92 6.20 7.92
N ARG A 22 8.86 5.60 8.67
CA ARG A 22 9.90 4.73 8.10
C ARG A 22 9.30 3.50 7.41
N SER A 23 8.28 2.89 8.03
CA SER A 23 7.60 1.72 7.46
C SER A 23 6.80 2.06 6.21
N ASP A 24 6.03 3.15 6.23
CA ASP A 24 5.23 3.63 5.10
C ASP A 24 6.12 4.04 3.93
N SER A 25 7.29 4.64 4.18
CA SER A 25 8.23 5.02 3.12
C SER A 25 8.70 3.86 2.23
N THR A 26 8.61 2.63 2.73
CA THR A 26 9.01 1.41 2.01
C THR A 26 7.84 0.54 1.62
N ARG A 27 6.84 0.39 2.49
CA ARG A 27 5.68 -0.49 2.27
C ARG A 27 4.54 0.19 1.51
N ASN A 28 4.35 1.48 1.72
CA ASN A 28 3.24 2.23 1.14
C ASN A 28 3.65 3.66 0.78
N PRO A 29 4.45 3.84 -0.28
CA PRO A 29 4.97 5.16 -0.65
C PRO A 29 3.88 6.15 -1.08
N GLN A 30 2.65 5.71 -1.34
CA GLN A 30 1.52 6.58 -1.69
C GLN A 30 0.90 7.29 -0.48
N SER A 31 1.08 6.73 0.73
CA SER A 31 0.56 7.32 1.97
C SER A 31 1.43 8.43 2.54
N LEU A 32 2.55 8.73 1.89
CA LEU A 32 3.47 9.80 2.30
C LEU A 32 3.68 10.78 1.16
N PRO A 33 4.04 12.04 1.50
CA PRO A 33 4.48 13.02 0.53
C PRO A 33 5.76 12.56 -0.20
N PRO A 34 6.00 13.08 -1.42
CA PRO A 34 7.13 12.66 -2.25
C PRO A 34 8.46 12.89 -1.54
N ILE A 35 9.28 11.83 -1.52
CA ILE A 35 10.57 11.82 -0.82
C ILE A 35 11.59 12.59 -1.65
N CYS A 36 12.24 13.57 -1.04
CA CYS A 36 13.34 14.31 -1.64
C CYS A 36 14.64 13.50 -1.52
N ARG A 37 15.09 12.90 -2.63
CA ARG A 37 16.34 12.15 -2.71
C ARG A 37 17.46 13.08 -3.17
N LEU A 38 18.39 13.41 -2.28
CA LEU A 38 19.61 14.13 -2.65
C LEU A 38 20.70 13.16 -3.13
N PRO A 39 21.46 13.50 -4.19
CA PRO A 39 22.58 12.67 -4.63
C PRO A 39 23.62 12.56 -3.50
N GLY A 40 24.11 11.34 -3.26
CA GLY A 40 25.17 11.07 -2.28
C GLY A 40 24.71 10.86 -0.83
N THR A 41 23.43 11.05 -0.49
CA THR A 41 22.94 10.77 0.87
C THR A 41 21.71 9.88 0.88
N LYS A 42 21.72 8.84 1.73
CA LYS A 42 20.57 7.92 1.91
C LYS A 42 19.53 8.46 2.90
N ARG A 43 19.54 9.76 3.19
CA ARG A 43 18.65 10.36 4.17
C ARG A 43 17.23 10.49 3.59
N LEU A 44 16.24 10.28 4.45
CA LEU A 44 14.85 10.55 4.14
C LEU A 44 14.58 12.01 4.47
N LEU A 45 14.37 12.82 3.43
CA LEU A 45 14.11 14.24 3.54
C LEU A 45 12.87 14.57 2.71
N TRP A 46 12.12 15.57 3.15
CA TRP A 46 10.93 16.05 2.45
C TRP A 46 10.95 17.57 2.33
N ARG A 47 10.48 18.09 1.20
CA ARG A 47 10.29 19.53 1.06
C ARG A 47 8.96 19.92 1.70
N ILE A 48 8.96 20.98 2.50
CA ILE A 48 7.75 21.49 3.15
C ILE A 48 6.65 21.77 2.12
N GLU A 49 7.01 22.37 0.97
CA GLU A 49 6.05 22.69 -0.09
C GLU A 49 5.34 21.46 -0.63
N ASP A 50 6.09 20.39 -0.90
CA ASP A 50 5.52 19.15 -1.42
C ASP A 50 4.63 18.47 -0.37
N VAL A 51 5.01 18.54 0.91
CA VAL A 51 4.18 18.05 2.02
C VAL A 51 2.88 18.83 2.11
N GLN A 52 2.92 20.15 2.05
CA GLN A 52 1.73 20.99 2.09
C GLN A 52 0.84 20.78 0.86
N ALA A 53 1.41 20.71 -0.34
CA ALA A 53 0.66 20.43 -1.56
C ALA A 53 0.03 19.04 -1.53
N TRP A 54 0.73 18.03 -1.00
CA TRP A 54 0.21 16.68 -0.83
C TRP A 54 -0.93 16.64 0.18
N ILE A 55 -0.79 17.31 1.34
CA ILE A 55 -1.86 17.44 2.34
C ILE A 55 -3.05 18.16 1.71
N GLY A 56 -2.85 19.28 1.02
CA GLY A 56 -3.93 20.03 0.37
C GLY A 56 -4.72 19.23 -0.68
N GLN A 57 -4.07 18.31 -1.38
CA GLN A 57 -4.75 17.37 -2.29
C GLN A 57 -5.59 16.32 -1.56
N HIS A 58 -5.16 15.91 -0.37
CA HIS A 58 -5.84 14.91 0.47
C HIS A 58 -6.87 15.52 1.42
N VAL A 59 -6.76 16.82 1.73
CA VAL A 59 -7.75 17.63 2.46
C VAL A 59 -8.90 18.05 1.53
N ARG A 60 -9.03 17.44 0.36
CA ARG A 60 -10.28 17.51 -0.39
C ARG A 60 -11.37 16.90 0.47
N CYS A 61 -12.17 17.80 1.05
CA CYS A 61 -13.53 17.58 1.47
C CYS A 61 -14.15 16.51 0.57
N GLU A 62 -14.87 15.56 1.16
CA GLU A 62 -15.63 14.49 0.52
C GLU A 62 -16.53 15.02 -0.61
N ALA A 63 -15.91 15.34 -1.74
CA ALA A 63 -16.52 15.77 -2.97
C ALA A 63 -16.06 14.72 -3.99
N PRO A 64 -17.01 13.94 -4.55
CA PRO A 64 -16.69 12.85 -5.44
C PRO A 64 -15.89 13.40 -6.62
N ALA A 65 -14.77 12.74 -6.90
CA ALA A 65 -13.90 13.08 -8.03
C ALA A 65 -14.70 13.14 -9.34
N PRO A 66 -14.48 14.10 -10.25
CA PRO A 66 -14.86 13.89 -11.63
C PRO A 66 -13.97 12.76 -12.16
N ALA A 67 -14.62 11.65 -12.51
CA ALA A 67 -14.01 10.51 -13.16
C ALA A 67 -13.38 10.97 -14.50
N MET A 68 -12.08 11.26 -14.49
CA MET A 68 -11.31 11.37 -15.73
C MET A 68 -10.72 9.99 -16.02
N GLN A 69 -11.15 9.46 -17.16
CA GLN A 69 -11.10 8.06 -17.56
C GLN A 69 -9.68 7.53 -17.82
N ARG A 70 -9.50 6.24 -17.53
CA ARG A 70 -8.40 5.39 -18.02
C ARG A 70 -8.50 5.16 -19.54
N PRO A 71 -7.37 4.87 -20.19
CA PRO A 71 -7.17 3.55 -20.81
C PRO A 71 -5.86 2.93 -20.28
N ASP A 72 -5.94 1.85 -19.50
CA ASP A 72 -5.80 0.42 -19.87
C ASP A 72 -4.38 -0.02 -20.32
N LEU A 73 -4.02 -1.23 -19.87
CA LEU A 73 -2.83 -2.05 -20.16
C LEU A 73 -1.59 -1.85 -19.28
N SER A 74 -1.55 -2.58 -18.14
CA SER A 74 -0.35 -3.32 -17.70
C SER A 74 -0.70 -4.44 -16.70
N PRO A 75 -0.10 -5.64 -16.85
CA PRO A 75 -0.61 -6.90 -16.29
C PRO A 75 -0.41 -7.05 -14.77
N ALA A 76 -1.31 -7.85 -14.19
CA ALA A 76 -1.42 -8.12 -12.76
C ALA A 76 -0.09 -8.53 -12.07
N PRO A 77 0.20 -8.02 -10.85
CA PRO A 77 1.32 -8.52 -10.07
C PRO A 77 1.06 -9.97 -9.64
N ARG A 78 1.99 -10.85 -10.03
CA ARG A 78 2.00 -12.27 -9.65
C ARG A 78 1.90 -12.41 -8.14
N ARG A 79 0.77 -12.92 -7.64
CA ARG A 79 0.58 -13.30 -6.24
C ARG A 79 1.47 -14.48 -5.89
N GLY A 80 2.63 -14.18 -5.32
CA GLY A 80 3.40 -15.14 -4.54
C GLY A 80 2.74 -15.37 -3.17
N ARG A 81 2.75 -16.64 -2.76
CA ARG A 81 2.33 -17.26 -1.49
C ARG A 81 0.80 -17.42 -1.26
N PRO A 82 0.28 -18.66 -1.39
CA PRO A 82 -1.08 -19.01 -1.00
C PRO A 82 -1.36 -18.66 0.46
N THR A 83 -2.47 -17.98 0.71
CA THR A 83 -2.94 -17.63 2.05
C THR A 83 -3.54 -18.86 2.73
N LYS A 84 -3.31 -19.02 4.03
CA LYS A 84 -3.73 -20.17 4.87
C LYS A 84 -5.21 -20.58 4.68
N ALA A 85 -6.09 -19.64 4.36
CA ALA A 85 -7.50 -19.89 4.04
C ALA A 85 -7.73 -20.77 2.79
N GLN A 86 -6.91 -20.63 1.74
CA GLN A 86 -6.98 -21.51 0.56
C GLN A 86 -6.57 -22.95 0.88
N GLN A 87 -5.65 -23.13 1.83
CA GLN A 87 -5.15 -24.45 2.19
C GLN A 87 -6.22 -25.29 2.92
N LEU A 88 -7.07 -24.66 3.75
CA LEU A 88 -8.21 -25.34 4.38
C LEU A 88 -9.33 -25.72 3.38
N ALA A 89 -9.56 -24.91 2.34
CA ALA A 89 -10.56 -25.23 1.32
C ALA A 89 -10.18 -26.47 0.50
N LYS A 90 -8.88 -26.63 0.19
CA LYS A 90 -8.37 -27.82 -0.53
C LYS A 90 -8.55 -29.11 0.28
N GLN A 91 -8.30 -29.08 1.60
CA GLN A 91 -8.46 -30.26 2.46
C GLN A 91 -9.92 -30.72 2.58
N ARG A 92 -10.87 -29.78 2.60
CA ARG A 92 -12.31 -30.11 2.63
C ARG A 92 -12.80 -30.76 1.35
N ALA A 93 -12.27 -30.35 0.19
CA ALA A 93 -12.65 -30.92 -1.10
C ALA A 93 -12.19 -32.38 -1.27
N SER A 94 -11.00 -32.73 -0.77
CA SER A 94 -10.48 -34.11 -0.84
C SER A 94 -11.16 -35.08 0.15
N ALA A 95 -11.82 -34.58 1.20
CA ALA A 95 -12.61 -35.41 2.12
C ALA A 95 -14.02 -35.72 1.61
N ALA A 96 -14.53 -34.99 0.61
CA ALA A 96 -15.88 -35.15 0.07
C ALA A 96 -15.96 -36.05 -1.19
N ALA A 97 -14.83 -36.56 -1.68
CA ALA A 97 -14.73 -37.30 -2.95
C ALA A 97 -14.48 -38.82 -2.80
N ALA A 98 -14.95 -39.44 -1.71
CA ALA A 98 -14.99 -40.90 -1.61
C ALA A 98 -16.37 -41.41 -2.08
N PRO A 99 -16.49 -42.05 -3.27
CA PRO A 99 -17.74 -42.66 -3.69
C PRO A 99 -17.98 -43.99 -2.95
N SER A 100 -19.23 -44.16 -2.50
CA SER A 100 -19.77 -45.44 -2.03
C SER A 100 -19.70 -46.49 -3.15
N PRO A 101 -19.25 -47.74 -2.87
CA PRO A 101 -19.35 -48.80 -3.86
C PRO A 101 -20.79 -49.30 -3.93
N ALA A 102 -21.41 -49.15 -5.11
CA ALA A 102 -22.71 -49.69 -5.45
C ALA A 102 -22.69 -51.23 -5.42
N ARG A 103 -23.68 -51.81 -4.75
CA ARG A 103 -23.88 -53.25 -4.58
C ARG A 103 -24.54 -53.84 -5.84
N ARG A 104 -23.88 -54.88 -6.35
CA ARG A 104 -24.15 -55.68 -7.55
C ARG A 104 -25.51 -56.41 -7.46
N ALA A 105 -26.25 -56.46 -8.58
CA ALA A 105 -27.33 -57.41 -8.84
C ALA A 105 -26.79 -58.55 -9.71
#